data_AF-A0A3N5R209-F1
#
_entry.id   AF-A0A3N5R209-F1
#
_cell.length_a   1.000
_cell.length_b   1.000
_cell.length_c   1.000
_cell.angle_alpha   90.00
_cell.angle_beta   90.00
_cell.angle_gamma   90.00
#
_symmetry.space_group_name_H-M   'P 1'
#
loop_
_entity.id
_entity.type
_entity.pdbx_description
1 polymer ?
#
loop_
_entity_poly.entity_id
_entity_poly.type
_entity_poly.pdbx_seq_one_letter_code
_entity_poly.pdbx_strand_id
1 'polypeptide(L)'
;MNQNGKKRLYKTIIVNQMNCHIEIFLNGRWQTAATFEPYPNTLARGIEGASRLQYETEYAVEHLNDNDAELVPGLTVGFELFRFEDWPPFLIDLLPSGAGRRAWLRRMQVYKDGPHVDWHLLVKGAGCPPGNLRIAEAVPQPPPEQMKIGFPRGDIIEQREDFLEYAAERGAHVAGASSVQGEAPKYLLAEDANGMFHAEGALPDNQASKFWLVKFPRGSRTDPRNQQILRNEAPYLEVARRFGVRTGAPLIYQDGTLFVPRFDRAVIDGRVARFGMHSLYALANVPGYGATVRHDVFCRALA
;
A
#
# COMPACT_ATOMS: atom_id res chain seq x y z
N MET A 1 -40.66 -9.58 -3.80
CA MET A 1 -40.15 -8.34 -3.17
C MET A 1 -40.31 -7.18 -4.14
N ASN A 2 -41.20 -6.23 -3.86
CA ASN A 2 -41.54 -5.11 -4.75
C ASN A 2 -40.35 -4.17 -5.00
N GLN A 3 -40.31 -3.53 -6.18
CA GLN A 3 -39.27 -2.55 -6.58
C GLN A 3 -39.11 -1.39 -5.57
N ASN A 4 -40.16 -1.06 -4.81
CA ASN A 4 -40.12 -0.07 -3.73
C ASN A 4 -39.34 -0.56 -2.50
N GLY A 5 -39.27 -1.86 -2.23
CA GLY A 5 -38.45 -2.45 -1.16
C GLY A 5 -36.96 -2.46 -1.50
N LYS A 6 -36.61 -2.70 -2.78
CA LYS A 6 -35.22 -2.55 -3.27
C LYS A 6 -34.77 -1.09 -3.21
N LYS A 7 -35.57 -0.13 -3.70
CA LYS A 7 -35.23 1.31 -3.61
C LYS A 7 -35.08 1.81 -2.16
N ARG A 8 -35.83 1.26 -1.21
CA ARG A 8 -35.69 1.61 0.22
C ARG A 8 -34.41 1.02 0.83
N LEU A 9 -34.01 -0.20 0.43
CA LEU A 9 -32.70 -0.76 0.81
C LEU A 9 -31.54 0.04 0.22
N TYR A 10 -31.65 0.53 -1.02
CA TYR A 10 -30.65 1.43 -1.63
C TYR A 10 -30.65 2.85 -1.02
N LYS A 11 -31.76 3.33 -0.47
CA LYS A 11 -31.85 4.64 0.21
C LYS A 11 -31.46 4.59 1.70
N THR A 12 -31.47 3.43 2.33
CA THR A 12 -31.06 3.26 3.74
C THR A 12 -29.55 2.97 3.88
N ILE A 13 -28.80 2.85 2.78
CA ILE A 13 -27.32 2.68 2.78
C ILE A 13 -26.57 4.00 2.47
N ILE A 14 -27.26 5.14 2.33
CA ILE A 14 -26.62 6.44 2.02
C ILE A 14 -26.91 7.45 3.13
N VAL A 15 -26.46 7.13 4.34
CA VAL A 15 -25.83 8.07 5.27
C VAL A 15 -24.84 7.22 6.06
N ASN A 16 -23.56 7.21 5.72
CA ASN A 16 -22.51 6.79 6.65
C ASN A 16 -21.16 7.24 6.09
N GLN A 17 -20.73 8.42 6.57
CA GLN A 17 -19.39 9.01 6.50
C GLN A 17 -18.62 8.87 5.16
N MET A 18 -18.58 9.96 4.38
CA MET A 18 -17.60 10.14 3.29
C MET A 18 -16.25 10.60 3.84
N ASN A 19 -15.80 9.97 4.91
CA ASN A 19 -14.48 10.21 5.47
C ASN A 19 -13.83 8.88 5.82
N CYS A 20 -12.52 8.91 5.97
CA CYS A 20 -11.73 7.77 6.42
C CYS A 20 -10.65 8.25 7.36
N HIS A 21 -10.18 7.35 8.21
CA HIS A 21 -9.19 7.68 9.22
C HIS A 21 -7.82 7.20 8.75
N ILE A 22 -6.86 8.12 8.74
CA ILE A 22 -5.46 7.84 8.46
C ILE A 22 -4.81 7.46 9.79
N GLU A 23 -4.25 6.26 9.84
CA GLU A 23 -3.43 5.82 10.97
C GLU A 23 -1.95 5.89 10.62
N ILE A 24 -1.14 6.31 11.60
CA ILE A 24 0.31 6.27 11.57
C ILE A 24 0.83 5.31 12.63
N PHE A 25 1.85 4.53 12.29
CA PHE A 25 2.57 3.70 13.25
C PHE A 25 3.69 4.51 13.90
N LEU A 26 3.48 4.89 15.16
CA LEU A 26 4.40 5.70 15.95
C LEU A 26 4.46 5.14 17.38
N ASN A 27 5.64 5.14 17.99
CA ASN A 27 5.86 4.62 19.36
C ASN A 27 5.38 3.18 19.56
N GLY A 28 5.52 2.35 18.52
CA GLY A 28 5.19 0.91 18.58
C GLY A 28 3.70 0.59 18.52
N ARG A 29 2.83 1.55 18.20
CA ARG A 29 1.38 1.36 18.05
C ARG A 29 0.85 2.10 16.84
N TRP A 30 -0.24 1.58 16.26
CA TRP A 30 -1.06 2.33 15.31
C TRP A 30 -1.88 3.39 16.08
N GLN A 31 -1.89 4.61 15.57
CA GLN A 31 -2.62 5.73 16.14
C GLN A 31 -3.43 6.39 15.04
N THR A 32 -4.71 6.66 15.29
CA THR A 32 -5.52 7.50 14.39
C THR A 32 -4.99 8.92 14.44
N ALA A 33 -4.39 9.37 13.33
CA ALA A 33 -3.73 10.65 13.25
C ALA A 33 -4.62 11.73 12.66
N ALA A 34 -5.37 11.41 11.60
CA ALA A 34 -6.18 12.40 10.89
C ALA A 34 -7.42 11.78 10.25
N THR A 35 -8.40 12.63 10.00
CA THR A 35 -9.55 12.35 9.14
C THR A 35 -9.33 12.97 7.77
N PHE A 36 -9.49 12.17 6.72
CA PHE A 36 -9.52 12.60 5.32
C PHE A 36 -10.94 12.52 4.76
N GLU A 37 -11.33 13.54 4.00
CA GLU A 37 -12.66 13.62 3.37
C GLU A 37 -12.56 14.21 1.94
N PRO A 38 -12.88 13.43 0.90
CA PRO A 38 -13.07 13.96 -0.44
C PRO A 38 -14.38 14.76 -0.53
N TYR A 39 -14.41 15.84 -1.29
CA TYR A 39 -15.63 16.60 -1.46
C TYR A 39 -16.63 15.88 -2.37
N PRO A 40 -17.91 15.76 -1.96
CA PRO A 40 -18.90 14.99 -2.71
C PRO A 40 -19.12 15.45 -4.16
N ASN A 41 -18.99 16.75 -4.44
CA ASN A 41 -19.15 17.32 -5.77
C ASN A 41 -18.01 16.95 -6.75
N THR A 42 -16.85 16.54 -6.24
CA THR A 42 -15.68 16.16 -7.05
C THR A 42 -15.24 14.71 -6.84
N LEU A 43 -15.95 13.93 -6.01
CA LEU A 43 -15.64 12.53 -5.70
C LEU A 43 -15.43 11.65 -6.95
N ALA A 44 -16.22 11.88 -8.00
CA ALA A 44 -16.11 11.11 -9.26
C ALA A 44 -14.80 11.37 -10.02
N ARG A 45 -14.09 12.46 -9.71
CA ARG A 45 -12.75 12.80 -10.25
C ARG A 45 -11.62 12.04 -9.53
N GLY A 46 -11.93 11.27 -8.48
CA GLY A 46 -10.93 10.47 -7.77
C GLY A 46 -9.82 11.32 -7.17
N ILE A 47 -8.57 10.93 -7.41
CA ILE A 47 -7.39 11.66 -6.93
C ILE A 47 -7.27 13.10 -7.46
N GLU A 48 -7.96 13.45 -8.55
CA GLU A 48 -8.03 14.81 -9.09
C GLU A 48 -9.23 15.60 -8.51
N GLY A 49 -9.86 15.08 -7.47
CA GLY A 49 -10.98 15.72 -6.77
C GLY A 49 -10.50 16.55 -5.59
N ALA A 50 -11.22 17.61 -5.26
CA ALA A 50 -10.92 18.43 -4.10
C ALA A 50 -11.23 17.68 -2.81
N SER A 51 -10.46 17.99 -1.76
CA SER A 51 -10.55 17.27 -0.49
C SER A 51 -10.20 18.16 0.71
N ARG A 52 -10.45 17.63 1.90
CA ARG A 52 -9.98 18.21 3.16
C ARG A 52 -9.36 17.14 4.06
N LEU A 53 -8.46 17.58 4.92
CA LEU A 53 -7.82 16.76 5.93
C LEU A 53 -7.70 17.56 7.22
N GLN A 54 -7.92 16.90 8.36
CA GLN A 54 -7.68 17.48 9.68
C GLN A 54 -7.05 16.42 10.57
N TYR A 55 -6.01 16.79 11.33
CA TYR A 55 -5.52 15.92 12.40
C TYR A 55 -6.59 15.74 13.49
N GLU A 56 -6.67 14.55 14.07
CA GLU A 56 -7.53 14.31 15.22
C GLU A 56 -7.11 15.19 16.39
N THR A 57 -8.07 15.69 17.15
CA THR A 57 -7.79 16.64 18.25
C THR A 57 -6.89 16.01 19.30
N GLU A 58 -7.15 14.77 19.69
CA GLU A 58 -6.35 14.02 20.66
C GLU A 58 -4.93 13.78 20.15
N TYR A 59 -4.78 13.43 18.87
CA TYR A 59 -3.47 13.24 18.25
C TYR A 59 -2.68 14.55 18.19
N ALA A 60 -3.32 15.65 17.79
CA ALA A 60 -2.71 16.96 17.71
C ALA A 60 -2.28 17.50 19.08
N VAL A 61 -3.01 17.18 20.16
CA VAL A 61 -2.61 17.52 21.53
C VAL A 61 -1.39 16.72 21.98
N GLU A 62 -1.32 15.42 21.66
CA GLU A 62 -0.22 14.54 22.04
C GLU A 62 1.09 14.89 21.30
N HIS A 63 1.00 15.28 20.02
CA HIS A 63 2.15 15.37 19.12
C HIS A 63 2.40 16.78 18.55
N LEU A 64 1.94 17.82 19.24
CA LEU A 64 2.13 19.20 18.80
C LEU A 64 3.64 19.55 18.71
N ASN A 65 4.08 20.04 17.54
CA ASN A 65 5.49 20.33 17.23
C ASN A 65 6.42 19.11 17.17
N ASP A 66 5.87 17.90 17.03
CA ASP A 66 6.66 16.69 16.75
C ASP A 66 6.69 16.42 15.23
N ASN A 67 7.87 16.61 14.63
CA ASN A 67 8.05 16.38 13.20
C ASN A 67 7.96 14.88 12.83
N ASP A 68 8.29 13.98 13.76
CA ASP A 68 8.21 12.53 13.50
C ASP A 68 6.76 12.03 13.50
N ALA A 69 5.83 12.85 14.00
CA ALA A 69 4.40 12.58 14.04
C ALA A 69 3.62 13.15 12.85
N GLU A 70 4.27 13.89 11.95
CA GLU A 70 3.66 14.39 10.72
C GLU A 70 3.32 13.22 9.77
N LEU A 71 2.15 13.26 9.14
CA LEU A 71 1.76 12.24 8.15
C LEU A 71 2.68 12.25 6.93
N VAL A 72 3.15 13.42 6.55
CA VAL A 72 4.13 13.65 5.50
C VAL A 72 4.92 14.89 5.91
N PRO A 73 6.25 14.93 5.70
CA PRO A 73 7.05 16.10 6.07
C PRO A 73 6.45 17.40 5.54
N GLY A 74 6.26 18.37 6.43
CA GLY A 74 5.69 19.69 6.12
C GLY A 74 4.17 19.79 6.27
N LEU A 75 3.46 18.68 6.54
CA LEU A 75 2.06 18.73 6.98
C LEU A 75 2.01 18.77 8.51
N THR A 76 2.34 19.92 9.07
CA THR A 76 2.54 20.08 10.52
C THR A 76 1.32 19.69 11.35
N VAL A 77 1.57 18.89 12.39
CA VAL A 77 0.56 18.46 13.35
C VAL A 77 -0.02 19.68 14.07
N GLY A 78 -1.34 19.81 14.03
CA GLY A 78 -2.05 20.93 14.62
C GLY A 78 -3.56 20.83 14.43
N PHE A 79 -4.28 21.89 14.77
CA PHE A 79 -5.75 21.93 14.73
C PHE A 79 -6.31 22.47 13.40
N GLU A 80 -5.43 22.75 12.44
CA GLU A 80 -5.79 23.36 11.16
C GLU A 80 -6.60 22.40 10.28
N LEU A 81 -7.52 22.98 9.52
CA LEU A 81 -8.22 22.27 8.46
C LEU A 81 -7.52 22.52 7.12
N PHE A 82 -6.83 21.50 6.62
CA PHE A 82 -6.18 21.56 5.32
C PHE A 82 -7.19 21.33 4.21
N ARG A 83 -7.10 22.12 3.14
CA ARG A 83 -7.95 22.00 1.95
C ARG A 83 -7.06 21.86 0.73
N PHE A 84 -7.41 20.92 -0.15
CA PHE A 84 -6.64 20.61 -1.34
C PHE A 84 -7.54 20.64 -2.56
N GLU A 85 -7.01 21.11 -3.70
CA GLU A 85 -7.71 21.11 -4.99
C GLU A 85 -7.79 19.71 -5.61
N ASP A 86 -6.79 18.88 -5.29
CA ASP A 86 -6.68 17.45 -5.61
C ASP A 86 -6.46 16.64 -4.32
N TRP A 87 -6.40 15.32 -4.38
CA TRP A 87 -5.99 14.54 -3.21
C TRP A 87 -4.51 14.79 -2.89
N PRO A 88 -4.14 14.93 -1.60
CA PRO A 88 -2.75 15.11 -1.22
C PRO A 88 -1.91 13.91 -1.68
N PRO A 89 -0.74 14.10 -2.33
CA PRO A 89 -0.10 13.00 -3.06
C PRO A 89 0.40 11.85 -2.19
N PHE A 90 0.62 12.06 -0.89
CA PHE A 90 0.96 10.95 0.03
C PHE A 90 -0.18 9.92 0.17
N LEU A 91 -1.44 10.29 -0.05
CA LEU A 91 -2.55 9.32 -0.09
C LEU A 91 -2.52 8.47 -1.35
N ILE A 92 -1.96 8.99 -2.43
CA ILE A 92 -1.78 8.25 -3.69
C ILE A 92 -0.76 7.12 -3.48
N ASP A 93 0.25 7.31 -2.64
CA ASP A 93 1.22 6.27 -2.27
C ASP A 93 0.57 5.08 -1.54
N LEU A 94 -0.57 5.31 -0.87
CA LEU A 94 -1.31 4.26 -0.16
C LEU A 94 -2.24 3.46 -1.08
N LEU A 95 -2.61 4.01 -2.23
CA LEU A 95 -3.57 3.39 -3.14
C LEU A 95 -2.98 2.13 -3.81
N PRO A 96 -3.76 1.04 -3.91
CA PRO A 96 -3.44 -0.03 -4.83
C PRO A 96 -3.36 0.52 -6.27
N SER A 97 -2.27 0.20 -6.97
CA SER A 97 -2.08 0.55 -8.39
C SER A 97 -1.79 -0.70 -9.24
N GLY A 98 -1.82 -0.59 -10.57
CA GLY A 98 -1.48 -1.68 -11.49
C GLY A 98 -2.27 -2.98 -11.21
N ALA A 99 -1.56 -4.08 -11.01
CA ALA A 99 -2.13 -5.40 -10.71
C ALA A 99 -2.92 -5.42 -9.40
N GLY A 100 -2.46 -4.72 -8.36
CA GLY A 100 -3.18 -4.58 -7.09
C GLY A 100 -4.54 -3.89 -7.30
N ARG A 101 -4.57 -2.80 -8.07
CA ARG A 101 -5.82 -2.13 -8.46
C ARG A 101 -6.77 -3.09 -9.18
N ARG A 102 -6.28 -3.80 -10.20
CA ARG A 102 -7.11 -4.77 -10.96
C ARG A 102 -7.65 -5.89 -10.08
N ALA A 103 -6.86 -6.39 -9.12
CA ALA A 103 -7.29 -7.40 -8.17
C ALA A 103 -8.42 -6.87 -7.26
N TRP A 104 -8.26 -5.65 -6.73
CA TRP A 104 -9.30 -5.00 -5.93
C TRP A 104 -10.58 -4.72 -6.71
N LEU A 105 -10.49 -4.25 -7.95
CA LEU A 105 -11.65 -4.03 -8.81
C LEU A 105 -12.43 -5.34 -9.05
N ARG A 106 -11.73 -6.45 -9.34
CA ARG A 106 -12.38 -7.77 -9.46
C ARG A 106 -13.07 -8.18 -8.17
N ARG A 107 -12.41 -8.01 -7.03
CA ARG A 107 -12.96 -8.33 -5.70
C ARG A 107 -14.21 -7.51 -5.38
N MET A 108 -14.21 -6.23 -5.73
CA MET A 108 -15.35 -5.33 -5.55
C MET A 108 -16.43 -5.48 -6.64
N GLN A 109 -16.24 -6.41 -7.59
CA GLN A 109 -17.12 -6.62 -8.75
C GLN A 109 -17.34 -5.34 -9.57
N VAL A 110 -16.30 -4.51 -9.67
CA VAL A 110 -16.29 -3.28 -10.46
C VAL A 110 -15.69 -3.56 -11.83
N TYR A 111 -16.52 -3.42 -12.87
CA TYR A 111 -16.14 -3.77 -14.24
C TYR A 111 -15.46 -2.64 -15.02
N LYS A 112 -15.67 -1.38 -14.62
CA LYS A 112 -15.10 -0.21 -15.29
C LYS A 112 -14.12 0.49 -14.37
N ASP A 113 -12.84 0.39 -14.71
CA ASP A 113 -11.79 1.17 -14.05
C ASP A 113 -11.91 2.66 -14.42
N GLY A 114 -11.60 3.54 -13.46
CA GLY A 114 -11.51 4.98 -13.64
C GLY A 114 -11.46 5.73 -12.31
N PRO A 115 -11.28 7.07 -12.30
CA PRO A 115 -11.07 7.85 -11.07
C PRO A 115 -12.20 7.73 -10.03
N HIS A 116 -13.45 7.57 -10.50
CA HIS A 116 -14.62 7.37 -9.65
C HIS A 116 -14.54 6.19 -8.64
N VAL A 117 -13.57 5.29 -8.80
CA VAL A 117 -13.35 4.15 -7.89
C VAL A 117 -12.25 4.39 -6.87
N ASP A 118 -11.50 5.49 -6.97
CA ASP A 118 -10.31 5.75 -6.15
C ASP A 118 -10.66 5.82 -4.65
N TRP A 119 -11.81 6.42 -4.31
CA TRP A 119 -12.34 6.39 -2.94
C TRP A 119 -12.54 4.99 -2.40
N HIS A 120 -13.16 4.12 -3.18
CA HIS A 120 -13.39 2.74 -2.79
C HIS A 120 -12.08 1.96 -2.64
N LEU A 121 -11.10 2.24 -3.50
CA LEU A 121 -9.77 1.64 -3.40
C LEU A 121 -9.02 2.11 -2.16
N LEU A 122 -9.15 3.38 -1.76
CA LEU A 122 -8.56 3.90 -0.54
C LEU A 122 -9.14 3.17 0.68
N VAL A 123 -10.46 3.19 0.85
CA VAL A 123 -11.12 2.65 2.06
C VAL A 123 -11.25 1.12 2.09
N LYS A 124 -10.82 0.42 1.03
CA LYS A 124 -10.78 -1.05 0.99
C LYS A 124 -9.38 -1.62 0.87
N GLY A 125 -8.50 -0.94 0.13
CA GLY A 125 -7.21 -1.49 -0.29
C GLY A 125 -5.99 -0.90 0.39
N ALA A 126 -6.11 0.19 1.13
CA ALA A 126 -4.98 0.87 1.77
C ALA A 126 -4.78 0.48 3.25
N GLY A 127 -5.13 -0.75 3.65
CA GLY A 127 -4.98 -1.21 5.04
C GLY A 127 -3.58 -1.68 5.40
N CYS A 128 -2.80 -2.09 4.40
CA CYS A 128 -1.45 -2.64 4.56
C CYS A 128 -0.45 -2.10 3.52
N PRO A 129 -0.39 -0.78 3.25
CA PRO A 129 0.50 -0.26 2.23
C PRO A 129 1.98 -0.28 2.71
N PRO A 130 2.94 -0.02 1.81
CA PRO A 130 4.30 0.33 2.18
C PRO A 130 4.34 1.55 3.11
N GLY A 131 5.38 1.62 3.96
CA GLY A 131 5.55 2.70 4.92
C GLY A 131 4.81 2.50 6.23
N ASN A 132 4.71 3.55 7.04
CA ASN A 132 4.12 3.53 8.38
C ASN A 132 2.71 4.12 8.42
N LEU A 133 2.08 4.40 7.28
CA LEU A 133 0.71 4.88 7.19
C LEU A 133 -0.24 3.77 6.75
N ARG A 134 -1.52 3.89 7.10
CA ARG A 134 -2.61 3.09 6.53
C ARG A 134 -3.95 3.80 6.68
N ILE A 135 -4.98 3.24 6.04
CA ILE A 135 -6.38 3.64 6.22
C ILE A 135 -7.05 2.64 7.17
N ALA A 136 -7.61 3.14 8.28
CA ALA A 136 -8.19 2.31 9.33
C ALA A 136 -9.32 1.42 8.80
N GLU A 137 -10.19 1.96 7.95
CA GLU A 137 -11.33 1.24 7.35
C GLU A 137 -10.91 0.11 6.41
N ALA A 138 -9.68 0.17 5.90
CA ALA A 138 -9.12 -0.79 4.97
C ALA A 138 -8.33 -1.90 5.67
N VAL A 139 -8.11 -1.81 7.00
CA VAL A 139 -7.35 -2.81 7.75
C VAL A 139 -8.05 -4.18 7.61
N PRO A 140 -7.33 -5.21 7.13
CA PRO A 140 -7.94 -6.50 6.90
C PRO A 140 -8.32 -7.15 8.22
N GLN A 141 -9.51 -7.74 8.28
CA GLN A 141 -9.91 -8.60 9.40
C GLN A 141 -8.95 -9.80 9.50
N PRO A 142 -8.73 -10.37 10.71
CA PRO A 142 -7.93 -11.57 10.86
C PRO A 142 -8.37 -12.68 9.89
N PRO A 143 -7.43 -13.44 9.29
CA PRO A 143 -7.80 -14.52 8.39
C PRO A 143 -8.54 -15.65 9.13
N PRO A 144 -9.39 -16.43 8.43
CA PRO A 144 -9.98 -17.66 8.97
C PRO A 144 -8.91 -18.64 9.46
N GLU A 145 -9.23 -19.51 10.42
CA GLU A 145 -8.23 -20.39 11.05
C GLU A 145 -7.45 -21.27 10.07
N GLN A 146 -8.13 -21.82 9.06
CA GLN A 146 -7.48 -22.63 8.03
C GLN A 146 -6.37 -21.89 7.25
N MET A 147 -6.43 -20.56 7.20
CA MET A 147 -5.48 -19.71 6.49
C MET A 147 -4.39 -19.12 7.40
N LYS A 148 -4.45 -19.38 8.72
CA LYS A 148 -3.42 -18.93 9.67
C LYS A 148 -2.15 -19.77 9.67
N ILE A 149 -2.16 -20.91 8.98
CA ILE A 149 -0.99 -21.79 8.85
C ILE A 149 0.05 -21.19 7.90
N GLY A 150 -0.40 -20.35 6.94
CA GLY A 150 0.46 -19.78 5.91
C GLY A 150 0.84 -20.78 4.83
N PHE A 151 1.72 -20.33 3.93
CA PHE A 151 2.17 -21.07 2.75
C PHE A 151 3.68 -21.31 2.80
N PRO A 152 4.16 -22.53 2.53
CA PRO A 152 5.59 -22.77 2.38
C PRO A 152 6.12 -21.98 1.18
N ARG A 153 7.41 -21.62 1.20
CA ARG A 153 8.06 -20.87 0.10
C ARG A 153 7.85 -21.52 -1.28
N GLY A 154 7.84 -22.85 -1.34
CA GLY A 154 7.60 -23.60 -2.58
C GLY A 154 6.27 -23.27 -3.24
N ASP A 155 5.19 -23.16 -2.45
CA ASP A 155 3.85 -22.85 -2.97
C ASP A 155 3.80 -21.44 -3.60
N ILE A 156 4.59 -20.50 -3.09
CA ILE A 156 4.71 -19.15 -3.67
C ILE A 156 5.45 -19.20 -5.00
N ILE A 157 6.59 -19.91 -5.05
CA ILE A 157 7.42 -20.04 -6.26
C ILE A 157 6.61 -20.70 -7.38
N GLU A 158 5.91 -21.78 -7.04
CA GLU A 158 5.03 -22.52 -7.95
C GLU A 158 3.75 -21.74 -8.29
N GLN A 159 3.41 -20.71 -7.51
CA GLN A 159 2.14 -19.99 -7.60
C GLN A 159 0.95 -20.95 -7.56
N ARG A 160 0.92 -21.83 -6.56
CA ARG A 160 -0.20 -22.76 -6.39
C ARG A 160 -1.51 -22.00 -6.24
N GLU A 161 -2.57 -22.58 -6.77
CA GLU A 161 -3.87 -21.93 -6.93
C GLU A 161 -4.44 -21.43 -5.59
N ASP A 162 -4.29 -22.24 -4.54
CA ASP A 162 -4.65 -21.91 -3.17
C ASP A 162 -3.92 -20.67 -2.63
N PHE A 163 -2.61 -20.54 -2.88
CA PHE A 163 -1.86 -19.32 -2.54
C PHE A 163 -2.36 -18.11 -3.32
N LEU A 164 -2.63 -18.25 -4.63
CA LEU A 164 -3.10 -17.15 -5.47
C LEU A 164 -4.48 -16.65 -5.03
N GLU A 165 -5.40 -17.58 -4.73
CA GLU A 165 -6.73 -17.28 -4.21
C GLU A 165 -6.63 -16.58 -2.85
N TYR A 166 -5.83 -17.12 -1.93
CA TYR A 166 -5.55 -16.50 -0.64
C TYR A 166 -4.99 -15.09 -0.80
N ALA A 167 -3.95 -14.90 -1.61
CA ALA A 167 -3.32 -13.61 -1.83
C ALA A 167 -4.27 -12.59 -2.45
N ALA A 168 -5.21 -13.03 -3.30
CA ALA A 168 -6.27 -12.20 -3.83
C ALA A 168 -7.31 -11.81 -2.77
N GLU A 169 -7.78 -12.77 -1.97
CA GLU A 169 -8.73 -12.54 -0.88
C GLU A 169 -8.17 -11.62 0.21
N ARG A 170 -6.87 -11.72 0.48
CA ARG A 170 -6.20 -10.90 1.50
C ARG A 170 -5.72 -9.56 0.99
N GLY A 171 -5.83 -9.29 -0.32
CA GLY A 171 -5.36 -8.03 -0.91
C GLY A 171 -3.83 -7.89 -0.90
N ALA A 172 -3.09 -8.99 -0.90
CA ALA A 172 -1.62 -9.00 -0.82
C ALA A 172 -0.93 -8.44 -2.07
N HIS A 173 -1.67 -8.19 -3.15
CA HIS A 173 -1.14 -7.69 -4.41
C HIS A 173 -0.66 -6.25 -4.26
N VAL A 174 0.59 -5.98 -4.66
CA VAL A 174 1.22 -4.67 -4.48
C VAL A 174 0.99 -3.76 -5.69
N ALA A 175 0.87 -2.47 -5.40
CA ALA A 175 1.03 -1.38 -6.33
C ALA A 175 2.34 -1.47 -7.16
N GLY A 176 2.24 -1.05 -8.43
CA GLY A 176 3.35 -0.71 -9.32
C GLY A 176 2.90 0.42 -10.25
N ALA A 177 3.78 1.38 -10.54
CA ALA A 177 3.46 2.51 -11.43
C ALA A 177 3.03 2.03 -12.83
N SER A 178 1.97 2.66 -13.34
CA SER A 178 1.24 2.38 -14.59
C SER A 178 2.10 2.48 -15.85
N SER A 179 1.94 1.53 -16.79
CA SER A 179 1.48 1.76 -18.18
C SER A 179 1.73 0.53 -19.09
N VAL A 180 0.65 0.01 -19.70
CA VAL A 180 0.61 -0.95 -20.83
C VAL A 180 1.05 -2.41 -20.55
N GLN A 181 0.23 -3.35 -21.03
CA GLN A 181 0.35 -4.82 -21.12
C GLN A 181 1.59 -5.51 -20.50
N GLY A 182 1.34 -6.46 -19.59
CA GLY A 182 2.36 -7.45 -19.16
C GLY A 182 3.02 -7.17 -17.80
N GLU A 183 2.30 -6.66 -16.80
CA GLU A 183 2.87 -6.44 -15.48
C GLU A 183 3.36 -7.73 -14.79
N ALA A 184 4.46 -7.58 -14.05
CA ALA A 184 5.00 -8.59 -13.15
C ALA A 184 4.11 -8.64 -11.90
N PRO A 185 3.52 -9.80 -11.55
CA PRO A 185 2.82 -9.93 -10.28
C PRO A 185 3.79 -9.65 -9.13
N LYS A 186 3.30 -8.91 -8.12
CA LYS A 186 4.05 -8.59 -6.91
C LYS A 186 3.15 -8.80 -5.69
N TYR A 187 3.72 -9.33 -4.62
CA TYR A 187 3.01 -9.57 -3.35
C TYR A 187 3.78 -9.00 -2.15
N LEU A 188 3.08 -8.33 -1.23
CA LEU A 188 3.59 -8.00 0.10
C LEU A 188 3.26 -9.18 1.01
N LEU A 189 4.29 -9.88 1.49
CA LEU A 189 4.16 -11.04 2.34
C LEU A 189 4.96 -10.86 3.62
N ALA A 190 4.49 -11.45 4.71
CA ALA A 190 5.22 -11.64 5.95
C ALA A 190 5.58 -13.12 6.11
N GLU A 191 6.79 -13.40 6.58
CA GLU A 191 7.26 -14.74 6.94
C GLU A 191 7.18 -14.87 8.46
N ASP A 192 6.69 -15.99 8.97
CA ASP A 192 6.64 -16.28 10.41
C ASP A 192 7.92 -16.98 10.91
N ALA A 193 7.97 -17.34 12.18
CA ALA A 193 9.12 -18.03 12.78
C ALA A 193 9.33 -19.46 12.27
N ASN A 194 8.32 -20.07 11.63
CA ASN A 194 8.38 -21.41 11.05
C ASN A 194 8.75 -21.38 9.55
N GLY A 195 8.98 -20.20 8.98
CA GLY A 195 9.28 -20.02 7.56
C GLY A 195 8.05 -20.08 6.65
N MET A 196 6.84 -19.96 7.22
CA MET A 196 5.60 -19.92 6.45
C MET A 196 5.28 -18.48 6.07
N PHE A 197 4.72 -18.31 4.87
CA PHE A 197 4.41 -17.01 4.29
C PHE A 197 2.93 -16.69 4.37
N HIS A 198 2.64 -15.43 4.68
CA HIS A 198 1.32 -14.90 4.92
C HIS A 198 1.18 -13.58 4.18
N ALA A 199 -0.03 -13.18 3.83
CA ALA A 199 -0.29 -11.84 3.29
C ALA A 199 0.08 -10.77 4.34
N GLU A 200 0.54 -9.60 3.90
CA GLU A 200 0.77 -8.46 4.81
C GLU A 200 -0.49 -8.16 5.65
N GLY A 201 -0.30 -8.00 6.96
CA GLY A 201 -1.38 -7.77 7.92
C GLY A 201 -2.22 -9.02 8.26
N ALA A 202 -1.87 -10.21 7.76
CA ALA A 202 -2.50 -11.46 8.18
C ALA A 202 -1.90 -12.02 9.48
N LEU A 203 -0.63 -11.70 9.78
CA LEU A 203 0.05 -12.11 11.00
C LEU A 203 -0.01 -11.01 12.07
N PRO A 204 -0.20 -11.38 13.35
CA PRO A 204 0.17 -10.52 14.46
C PRO A 204 1.66 -10.17 14.43
N ASP A 205 2.02 -8.95 14.83
CA ASP A 205 3.40 -8.45 14.78
C ASP A 205 4.40 -9.34 15.54
N ASN A 206 3.99 -9.93 16.67
CA ASN A 206 4.85 -10.81 17.47
C ASN A 206 5.11 -12.19 16.84
N GLN A 207 4.45 -12.51 15.72
CA GLN A 207 4.65 -13.75 14.97
C GLN A 207 5.45 -13.53 13.69
N ALA A 208 5.61 -12.28 13.24
CA ALA A 208 6.36 -11.96 12.04
C ALA A 208 7.86 -12.00 12.29
N SER A 209 8.59 -12.70 11.42
CA SER A 209 10.06 -12.80 11.44
C SER A 209 10.71 -11.96 10.34
N LYS A 210 10.05 -11.86 9.16
CA LYS A 210 10.53 -11.11 8.01
C LYS A 210 9.40 -10.59 7.14
N PHE A 211 9.71 -9.59 6.32
CA PHE A 211 8.76 -8.95 5.42
C PHE A 211 9.36 -8.88 4.01
N TRP A 212 8.53 -9.20 3.02
CA TRP A 212 8.96 -9.46 1.65
C TRP A 212 8.08 -8.72 0.65
N LEU A 213 8.72 -8.15 -0.36
CA LEU A 213 8.11 -7.91 -1.66
C LEU A 213 8.53 -9.06 -2.58
N VAL A 214 7.60 -9.94 -2.90
CA VAL A 214 7.85 -11.07 -3.81
C VAL A 214 7.46 -10.66 -5.22
N LYS A 215 8.40 -10.76 -6.17
CA LYS A 215 8.20 -10.38 -7.57
C LYS A 215 8.33 -11.59 -8.49
N PHE A 216 7.54 -11.57 -9.56
CA PHE A 216 7.53 -12.57 -10.62
C PHE A 216 7.87 -11.93 -11.97
N PRO A 217 8.23 -12.72 -13.00
CA PRO A 217 8.52 -12.16 -14.32
C PRO A 217 7.27 -11.49 -14.90
N ARG A 218 7.50 -10.46 -15.72
CA ARG A 218 6.48 -9.81 -16.54
C ARG A 218 5.96 -10.79 -17.61
N GLY A 219 4.72 -10.61 -18.03
CA GLY A 219 4.14 -11.39 -19.14
C GLY A 219 4.15 -12.91 -18.90
N SER A 220 4.40 -13.69 -19.96
CA SER A 220 4.48 -15.15 -19.85
C SER A 220 5.67 -15.57 -18.99
N ARG A 221 5.43 -16.48 -18.04
CA ARG A 221 6.50 -17.10 -17.23
C ARG A 221 7.54 -17.83 -18.08
N THR A 222 7.19 -18.27 -19.28
CA THR A 222 8.10 -18.98 -20.19
C THR A 222 8.97 -18.07 -21.03
N ASP A 223 8.77 -16.74 -20.99
CA ASP A 223 9.60 -15.79 -21.73
C ASP A 223 10.99 -15.66 -21.09
N PRO A 224 12.07 -16.13 -21.75
CA PRO A 224 13.41 -16.10 -21.18
C PRO A 224 13.91 -14.67 -20.92
N ARG A 225 13.45 -13.68 -21.70
CA ARG A 225 13.85 -12.28 -21.54
C ARG A 225 13.29 -11.69 -20.25
N ASN A 226 12.03 -11.97 -19.93
CA ASN A 226 11.40 -11.47 -18.71
C ASN A 226 11.99 -12.13 -17.47
N GLN A 227 12.32 -13.43 -17.54
CA GLN A 227 13.05 -14.11 -16.47
C GLN A 227 14.44 -13.52 -16.28
N GLN A 228 15.18 -13.24 -17.36
CA GLN A 228 16.51 -12.64 -17.29
C GLN A 228 16.49 -11.26 -16.63
N ILE A 229 15.50 -10.42 -16.95
CA ILE A 229 15.31 -9.11 -16.31
C ILE A 229 15.16 -9.28 -14.80
N LEU A 230 14.26 -10.16 -14.37
CA LEU A 230 14.01 -10.40 -12.94
C LEU A 230 15.24 -10.96 -12.23
N ARG A 231 15.91 -11.96 -12.83
CA ARG A 231 17.13 -12.58 -12.31
C ARG A 231 18.25 -11.56 -12.11
N ASN A 232 18.35 -10.59 -13.00
CA ASN A 232 19.41 -9.57 -12.96
C ASN A 232 19.17 -8.51 -11.88
N GLU A 233 17.97 -8.35 -11.31
CA GLU A 233 17.72 -7.35 -10.26
C GLU A 233 18.62 -7.57 -9.03
N ALA A 234 18.81 -8.82 -8.59
CA ALA A 234 19.67 -9.16 -7.44
C ALA A 234 21.13 -8.76 -7.64
N PRO A 235 21.86 -9.21 -8.69
CA PRO A 235 23.23 -8.79 -8.91
C PRO A 235 23.38 -7.30 -9.21
N TYR A 236 22.41 -6.64 -9.85
CA TYR A 236 22.49 -5.18 -10.04
C TYR A 236 22.43 -4.40 -8.72
N LEU A 237 21.65 -4.88 -7.73
CA LEU A 237 21.66 -4.27 -6.39
C LEU A 237 23.05 -4.41 -5.73
N GLU A 238 23.71 -5.56 -5.90
CA GLU A 238 25.08 -5.76 -5.39
C GLU A 238 26.10 -4.85 -6.08
N VAL A 239 25.95 -4.61 -7.38
CA VAL A 239 26.77 -3.62 -8.11
C VAL A 239 26.58 -2.24 -7.49
N ALA A 240 25.34 -1.77 -7.32
CA ALA A 240 25.05 -0.48 -6.70
C ALA A 240 25.66 -0.36 -5.29
N ARG A 241 25.55 -1.42 -4.47
CA ARG A 241 26.13 -1.47 -3.14
C ARG A 241 27.67 -1.36 -3.17
N ARG A 242 28.33 -2.01 -4.12
CA ARG A 242 29.80 -1.90 -4.32
C ARG A 242 30.24 -0.49 -4.72
N PHE A 243 29.37 0.27 -5.40
CA PHE A 243 29.59 1.68 -5.71
C PHE A 243 29.24 2.64 -4.55
N GLY A 244 28.88 2.12 -3.36
CA GLY A 244 28.59 2.93 -2.19
C GLY A 244 27.17 3.51 -2.15
N VAL A 245 26.27 3.07 -3.04
CA VAL A 245 24.86 3.46 -2.98
C VAL A 245 24.23 2.84 -1.72
N ARG A 246 23.44 3.63 -0.98
CA ARG A 246 22.64 3.12 0.14
C ARG A 246 21.53 2.22 -0.39
N THR A 247 21.69 0.92 -0.24
CA THR A 247 20.75 -0.11 -0.68
C THR A 247 20.13 -0.84 0.52
N GLY A 248 18.97 -1.48 0.30
CA GLY A 248 18.42 -2.44 1.26
C GLY A 248 19.24 -3.73 1.38
N ALA A 249 18.69 -4.72 2.07
CA ALA A 249 19.31 -6.04 2.23
C ALA A 249 19.44 -6.80 0.88
N PRO A 250 20.33 -7.80 0.79
CA PRO A 250 20.48 -8.62 -0.42
C PRO A 250 19.18 -9.26 -0.87
N LEU A 251 18.94 -9.28 -2.19
CA LEU A 251 17.76 -9.92 -2.78
C LEU A 251 18.01 -11.41 -2.98
N ILE A 252 16.96 -12.22 -2.86
CA ILE A 252 17.03 -13.68 -3.07
C ILE A 252 16.28 -14.02 -4.35
N TYR A 253 17.01 -14.46 -5.38
CA TYR A 253 16.40 -15.02 -6.59
C TYR A 253 16.39 -16.55 -6.49
N GLN A 254 15.21 -17.15 -6.64
CA GLN A 254 15.03 -18.60 -6.60
C GLN A 254 13.94 -19.01 -7.60
N ASP A 255 14.29 -19.91 -8.53
CA ASP A 255 13.34 -20.60 -9.43
C ASP A 255 12.34 -19.67 -10.14
N GLY A 256 12.82 -18.54 -10.68
CA GLY A 256 11.99 -17.57 -11.39
C GLY A 256 11.22 -16.60 -10.50
N THR A 257 11.52 -16.57 -9.20
CA THR A 257 10.89 -15.70 -8.21
C THR A 257 11.95 -14.87 -7.49
N LEU A 258 11.70 -13.57 -7.33
CA LEU A 258 12.59 -12.66 -6.61
C LEU A 258 11.96 -12.24 -5.29
N PHE A 259 12.59 -12.59 -4.18
CA PHE A 259 12.23 -12.18 -2.85
C PHE A 259 13.07 -10.96 -2.46
N VAL A 260 12.39 -9.83 -2.26
CA VAL A 260 13.00 -8.56 -1.87
C VAL A 260 12.69 -8.30 -0.40
N PRO A 261 13.68 -8.35 0.51
CA PRO A 261 13.46 -7.93 1.88
C PRO A 261 13.00 -6.48 1.92
N ARG A 262 11.89 -6.22 2.61
CA ARG A 262 11.34 -4.88 2.77
C ARG A 262 12.26 -4.04 3.67
N PHE A 263 12.57 -2.83 3.23
CA PHE A 263 13.37 -1.87 4.02
C PHE A 263 12.50 -0.97 4.90
N ASP A 264 11.20 -0.91 4.66
CA ASP A 264 10.22 -0.14 5.43
C ASP A 264 9.68 -0.92 6.64
N ARG A 265 10.24 -2.10 6.90
CA ARG A 265 9.92 -2.99 8.02
C ARG A 265 11.20 -3.56 8.62
N ALA A 266 11.22 -3.75 9.93
CA ALA A 266 12.24 -4.54 10.61
C ALA A 266 11.64 -5.23 11.83
N VAL A 267 12.18 -6.39 12.20
CA VAL A 267 11.89 -7.01 13.50
C VAL A 267 13.05 -6.67 14.43
N ILE A 268 12.77 -5.86 15.46
CA ILE A 268 13.74 -5.36 16.43
C ILE A 268 13.23 -5.78 17.81
N ASP A 269 14.02 -6.56 18.55
CA ASP A 269 13.68 -7.07 19.89
C ASP A 269 12.29 -7.74 19.96
N GLY A 270 11.96 -8.52 18.93
CA GLY A 270 10.68 -9.24 18.82
C GLY A 270 9.47 -8.34 18.50
N ARG A 271 9.71 -7.07 18.11
CA ARG A 271 8.67 -6.12 17.71
C ARG A 271 8.86 -5.69 16.27
N VAL A 272 7.75 -5.48 15.57
CA VAL A 272 7.78 -4.95 14.20
C VAL A 272 7.92 -3.43 14.25
N ALA A 273 9.06 -2.94 13.79
CA ALA A 273 9.27 -1.54 13.45
C ALA A 273 8.76 -1.27 12.03
N ARG A 274 8.10 -0.13 11.83
CA ARG A 274 7.62 0.36 10.54
C ARG A 274 8.23 1.73 10.30
N PHE A 275 8.92 1.89 9.17
CA PHE A 275 9.57 3.14 8.83
C PHE A 275 8.69 3.94 7.86
N GLY A 276 8.66 5.26 8.04
CA GLY A 276 7.98 6.17 7.10
C GLY A 276 8.54 6.02 5.69
N MET A 277 7.64 6.00 4.71
CA MET A 277 8.00 5.88 3.30
C MET A 277 7.02 6.70 2.48
N HIS A 278 7.57 7.63 1.70
CA HIS A 278 6.85 8.47 0.77
C HIS A 278 7.52 8.43 -0.60
N SER A 279 6.74 8.59 -1.66
CA SER A 279 7.28 8.85 -2.98
C SER A 279 7.86 10.26 -3.05
N LEU A 280 8.72 10.49 -4.05
CA LEU A 280 9.17 11.84 -4.37
C LEU A 280 8.02 12.74 -4.84
N TYR A 281 6.89 12.17 -5.29
CA TYR A 281 5.70 12.93 -5.64
C TYR A 281 5.03 13.49 -4.38
N ALA A 282 4.89 12.68 -3.33
CA ALA A 282 4.41 13.11 -2.03
C ALA A 282 5.28 14.23 -1.43
N LEU A 283 6.59 14.04 -1.41
CA LEU A 283 7.50 15.05 -0.86
C LEU A 283 7.54 16.34 -1.67
N ALA A 284 7.45 16.26 -3.00
CA ALA A 284 7.45 17.45 -3.87
C ALA A 284 6.05 18.02 -4.14
N ASN A 285 5.02 17.52 -3.46
CA ASN A 285 3.62 17.88 -3.66
C ASN A 285 3.18 17.86 -5.15
N VAL A 286 3.59 16.81 -5.88
CA VAL A 286 3.22 16.59 -7.28
C VAL A 286 1.95 15.73 -7.32
N PRO A 287 0.80 16.25 -7.82
CA PRO A 287 -0.44 15.50 -7.87
C PRO A 287 -0.43 14.42 -8.96
N GLY A 288 -1.29 13.42 -8.79
CA GLY A 288 -1.58 12.41 -9.80
C GLY A 288 -0.43 11.42 -10.07
N TYR A 289 -0.42 10.86 -11.28
CA TYR A 289 0.56 9.87 -11.73
C TYR A 289 1.28 10.33 -13.00
N GLY A 290 2.55 9.94 -13.15
CA GLY A 290 3.26 9.99 -14.43
C GLY A 290 3.58 11.40 -14.94
N ALA A 291 3.52 12.41 -14.07
CA ALA A 291 3.97 13.76 -14.38
C ALA A 291 5.44 13.76 -14.80
N THR A 292 5.75 14.51 -15.86
CA THR A 292 7.14 14.76 -16.25
C THR A 292 7.68 15.89 -15.36
N VAL A 293 8.38 15.50 -14.29
CA VAL A 293 8.95 16.44 -13.31
C VAL A 293 10.46 16.50 -13.50
N ARG A 294 11.01 17.72 -13.49
CA ARG A 294 12.47 17.89 -13.54
C ARG A 294 13.10 17.38 -12.25
N HIS A 295 14.22 16.65 -12.37
CA HIS A 295 14.86 16.00 -11.23
C HIS A 295 15.26 16.98 -10.11
N ASP A 296 15.61 18.22 -10.45
CA ASP A 296 15.99 19.25 -9.48
C ASP A 296 14.85 19.66 -8.52
N VAL A 297 13.59 19.44 -8.92
CA VAL A 297 12.43 19.61 -8.02
C VAL A 297 12.49 18.60 -6.88
N PHE A 298 12.76 17.34 -7.20
CA PHE A 298 12.89 16.29 -6.18
C PHE A 298 14.10 16.50 -5.28
N CYS A 299 15.23 16.96 -5.84
CA CYS A 299 16.40 17.28 -5.03
C CYS A 299 16.12 18.41 -4.03
N ARG A 300 15.37 19.45 -4.43
CA ARG A 300 14.97 20.55 -3.52
C ARG A 300 13.99 20.10 -2.44
N ALA A 301 13.10 19.17 -2.75
CA ALA A 301 12.15 18.63 -1.77
C ALA A 301 12.82 17.73 -0.71
N LEU A 302 14.00 17.17 -1.00
CA LEU A 302 14.77 16.33 -0.08
C LEU A 302 15.79 17.10 0.76
N ALA A 303 16.13 18.33 0.37
CA ALA A 303 17.18 19.15 0.98
C ALA A 303 16.64 19.96 2.16
#